data_AF-A0A1Z9EF29-F1
#
_entry.id   AF-A0A1Z9EF29-F1
#
_cell.length_a   1.000
_cell.length_b   1.000
_cell.length_c   1.000
_cell.angle_alpha   90.00
_cell.angle_beta   90.00
_cell.angle_gamma   90.00
#
_symmetry.space_group_name_H-M   'P 1'
#
loop_
_entity.id
_entity.type
_entity.pdbx_description
1 polymer ?
#
loop_
_entity_poly.entity_id
_entity_poly.type
_entity_poly.pdbx_seq_one_letter_code
_entity_poly.pdbx_strand_id
1 'polypeptide(L)'
;GDLLPDGWEVSKTELALTLGLVDNNTLSALGSRGPMDPRMPDSDLDGIDDGQEDFDGDGLNITYLKNRYCPGWEDPQNSECHIDPFGSGARFYNDLANFTNYEEYQNGTNPILTDSDLCADGSWCPDGWSDGSEVYHQDQDGDGMWSGWEYFFDFDPYDASDAAIDSDGDGYINKCENKWNTNPKDPLSFPSQGELCDNYG
;
A
#
# COMPACT_ATOMS: atom_id res chain seq x y z
N GLY A 1 -16.82 15.31 -15.14
CA GLY A 1 -15.49 14.89 -15.57
C GLY A 1 -14.86 14.39 -14.32
N ASP A 2 -14.54 13.12 -14.33
CA ASP A 2 -13.99 12.21 -13.29
C ASP A 2 -12.52 12.50 -12.93
N LEU A 3 -11.87 13.47 -13.58
CA LEU A 3 -10.45 13.84 -13.41
C LEU A 3 -9.47 12.86 -14.07
N LEU A 4 -9.96 11.79 -14.72
CA LEU A 4 -9.14 10.85 -15.45
C LEU A 4 -8.94 11.33 -16.91
N PRO A 5 -7.79 11.08 -17.55
CA PRO A 5 -7.64 11.32 -18.97
C PRO A 5 -8.30 10.21 -19.79
N ASP A 6 -9.09 10.58 -20.81
CA ASP A 6 -9.79 9.64 -21.69
C ASP A 6 -8.90 8.50 -22.25
N GLY A 7 -7.64 8.82 -22.58
CA GLY A 7 -6.70 7.84 -23.13
C GLY A 7 -6.21 6.81 -22.11
N TRP A 8 -6.20 7.17 -20.83
CA TRP A 8 -5.83 6.28 -19.72
C TRP A 8 -7.00 5.38 -19.35
N GLU A 9 -8.21 5.94 -19.26
CA GLU A 9 -9.44 5.16 -19.00
C GLU A 9 -9.65 4.07 -20.05
N VAL A 10 -9.44 4.37 -21.34
CA VAL A 10 -9.53 3.37 -22.42
C VAL A 10 -8.55 2.22 -22.22
N SER A 11 -7.30 2.51 -21.85
CA SER A 11 -6.28 1.46 -21.70
C SER A 11 -6.57 0.57 -20.50
N LYS A 12 -7.05 1.14 -19.39
CA LYS A 12 -7.43 0.38 -18.19
C LYS A 12 -8.70 -0.43 -18.40
N THR A 13 -9.69 0.12 -19.08
CA THR A 13 -10.87 -0.63 -19.53
C THR A 13 -10.49 -1.83 -20.41
N GLU A 14 -9.56 -1.65 -21.36
CA GLU A 14 -9.07 -2.76 -22.19
C GLU A 14 -8.34 -3.84 -21.37
N LEU A 15 -7.56 -3.43 -20.37
CA LEU A 15 -6.89 -4.32 -19.43
C LEU A 15 -7.90 -5.14 -18.60
N ALA A 16 -8.90 -4.49 -18.01
CA ALA A 16 -9.92 -5.16 -17.21
C ALA A 16 -10.71 -6.21 -18.01
N LEU A 17 -11.04 -5.88 -19.25
CA LEU A 17 -11.73 -6.77 -20.18
C LEU A 17 -10.86 -7.96 -20.61
N THR A 18 -9.56 -7.73 -20.86
CA THR A 18 -8.64 -8.81 -21.26
C THR A 18 -8.35 -9.78 -20.11
N LEU A 19 -8.33 -9.29 -18.88
CA LEU A 19 -8.15 -10.11 -17.68
C LEU A 19 -9.44 -10.82 -17.23
N GLY A 20 -10.59 -10.49 -17.84
CA GLY A 20 -11.88 -11.08 -17.50
C GLY A 20 -12.40 -10.66 -16.12
N LEU A 21 -11.94 -9.52 -15.61
CA LEU A 21 -12.33 -8.97 -14.31
C LEU A 21 -13.69 -8.28 -14.36
N VAL A 22 -14.17 -7.95 -15.57
CA VAL A 22 -15.51 -7.42 -15.81
C VAL A 22 -16.46 -8.57 -16.10
N ASP A 23 -17.52 -8.72 -15.30
CA ASP A 23 -18.46 -9.83 -15.45
C ASP A 23 -19.28 -9.71 -16.76
N ASN A 24 -19.70 -10.85 -17.33
CA ASN A 24 -20.50 -10.86 -18.56
C ASN A 24 -21.91 -10.23 -18.38
N ASN A 25 -22.41 -10.11 -17.15
CA ASN A 25 -23.71 -9.52 -16.85
C ASN A 25 -23.66 -7.98 -16.90
N THR A 26 -22.63 -7.33 -16.36
CA THR A 26 -22.37 -5.88 -16.45
C THR A 26 -22.08 -5.48 -17.90
N LEU A 27 -21.28 -6.28 -18.61
CA LEU A 27 -21.09 -6.19 -20.08
C LEU A 27 -22.41 -6.22 -20.86
N SER A 28 -23.40 -6.99 -20.41
CA SER A 28 -24.71 -7.13 -21.06
C SER A 28 -25.75 -6.06 -20.66
N ALA A 29 -25.62 -5.48 -19.47
CA ALA A 29 -26.54 -4.49 -18.92
C ALA A 29 -26.15 -3.04 -19.30
N LEU A 30 -24.86 -2.73 -19.37
CA LEU A 30 -24.31 -1.39 -19.64
C LEU A 30 -23.74 -1.23 -21.06
N GLY A 31 -23.64 -2.34 -21.79
CA GLY A 31 -23.25 -2.38 -23.20
C GLY A 31 -21.74 -2.29 -23.39
N SER A 32 -21.00 -3.36 -23.09
CA SER A 32 -19.56 -3.48 -23.34
C SER A 32 -18.71 -2.31 -22.85
N ARG A 33 -19.13 -1.67 -21.76
CA ARG A 33 -18.38 -0.63 -21.07
C ARG A 33 -17.48 -1.30 -20.05
N GLY A 34 -16.21 -0.95 -20.06
CA GLY A 34 -15.31 -1.34 -18.97
C GLY A 34 -15.59 -0.50 -17.73
N PRO A 35 -14.81 -0.70 -16.66
CA PRO A 35 -14.99 -0.01 -15.39
C PRO A 35 -14.70 1.49 -15.45
N MET A 36 -14.06 1.99 -16.53
CA MET A 36 -13.78 3.40 -16.73
C MET A 36 -14.06 3.80 -18.19
N ASP A 37 -15.32 4.12 -18.55
CA ASP A 37 -15.71 4.63 -19.88
C ASP A 37 -15.55 6.16 -19.90
N PRO A 38 -14.63 6.71 -20.73
CA PRO A 38 -14.35 8.16 -20.79
C PRO A 38 -15.55 9.08 -21.05
N ARG A 39 -16.66 8.49 -21.54
CA ARG A 39 -17.88 9.24 -21.88
C ARG A 39 -18.90 9.23 -20.74
N MET A 40 -18.61 8.53 -19.66
CA MET A 40 -19.52 8.28 -18.54
C MET A 40 -18.72 8.41 -17.24
N PRO A 41 -18.74 9.58 -16.60
CA PRO A 41 -17.93 9.81 -15.40
C PRO A 41 -18.23 8.92 -14.19
N ASP A 42 -19.28 8.11 -14.22
CA ASP A 42 -19.73 7.14 -13.22
C ASP A 42 -20.22 5.93 -14.05
N SER A 43 -19.28 5.05 -14.36
CA SER A 43 -19.38 4.01 -15.40
C SER A 43 -20.29 2.85 -15.00
N ASP A 44 -20.40 2.58 -13.69
CA ASP A 44 -21.22 1.51 -13.14
C ASP A 44 -22.56 2.00 -12.54
N LEU A 45 -22.73 3.33 -12.42
CA LEU A 45 -23.92 4.04 -11.94
C LEU A 45 -24.21 3.80 -10.45
N ASP A 46 -23.18 3.57 -9.64
CA ASP A 46 -23.29 3.43 -8.19
C ASP A 46 -23.33 4.78 -7.44
N GLY A 47 -23.03 5.88 -8.15
CA GLY A 47 -23.02 7.25 -7.64
C GLY A 47 -21.66 7.77 -7.19
N ILE A 48 -20.58 7.01 -7.42
CA ILE A 48 -19.18 7.43 -7.29
C ILE A 48 -18.64 7.66 -8.72
N ASP A 49 -17.94 8.77 -8.92
CA ASP A 49 -17.31 9.01 -10.23
C ASP A 49 -16.08 8.09 -10.39
N ASP A 50 -15.78 7.64 -11.62
CA ASP A 50 -14.71 6.69 -11.96
C ASP A 50 -13.36 7.04 -11.33
N GLY A 51 -13.00 8.33 -11.25
CA GLY A 51 -11.75 8.76 -10.64
C GLY A 51 -11.74 8.73 -9.10
N GLN A 52 -12.89 8.68 -8.45
CA GLN A 52 -13.06 8.56 -7.00
C GLN A 52 -13.36 7.13 -6.54
N GLU A 53 -13.49 6.19 -7.47
CA GLU A 53 -13.62 4.77 -7.17
C GLU A 53 -12.27 4.13 -6.84
N ASP A 54 -12.33 3.02 -6.11
CA ASP A 54 -11.24 2.08 -5.82
C ASP A 54 -11.71 0.73 -6.36
N PHE A 55 -11.39 0.48 -7.64
CA PHE A 55 -12.04 -0.58 -8.40
C PHE A 55 -11.56 -1.99 -8.02
N ASP A 56 -10.29 -2.14 -7.65
CA ASP A 56 -9.68 -3.39 -7.23
C ASP A 56 -9.67 -3.61 -5.71
N GLY A 57 -9.92 -2.58 -4.90
CA GLY A 57 -10.25 -2.71 -3.49
C GLY A 57 -9.07 -3.13 -2.61
N ASP A 58 -7.84 -2.87 -3.07
CA ASP A 58 -6.62 -3.51 -2.56
C ASP A 58 -5.92 -2.73 -1.44
N GLY A 59 -6.11 -1.42 -1.35
CA GLY A 59 -5.37 -0.62 -0.37
C GLY A 59 -5.99 -0.52 1.02
N LEU A 60 -5.15 -0.16 2.02
CA LEU A 60 -5.57 0.10 3.39
C LEU A 60 -5.94 1.57 3.59
N ASN A 61 -6.92 1.82 4.48
CA ASN A 61 -7.30 3.19 4.81
C ASN A 61 -6.10 3.95 5.41
N ILE A 62 -5.59 4.97 4.71
CA ILE A 62 -4.46 5.80 5.16
C ILE A 62 -4.66 6.32 6.59
N THR A 63 -5.90 6.69 6.96
CA THR A 63 -6.20 7.17 8.32
C THR A 63 -5.95 6.08 9.36
N TYR A 64 -6.28 4.83 9.04
CA TYR A 64 -5.99 3.68 9.89
C TYR A 64 -4.48 3.48 10.05
N LEU A 65 -3.72 3.52 8.94
CA LEU A 65 -2.26 3.40 8.97
C LEU A 65 -1.62 4.51 9.82
N LYS A 66 -2.01 5.77 9.59
CA LYS A 66 -1.52 6.91 10.39
C LYS A 66 -1.82 6.72 11.87
N ASN A 67 -3.03 6.27 12.22
CA ASN A 67 -3.38 6.01 13.62
C ASN A 67 -2.59 4.85 14.24
N ARG A 68 -2.08 3.91 13.44
CA ARG A 68 -1.26 2.77 13.89
C ARG A 68 0.22 3.15 14.07
N TYR A 69 0.83 3.80 13.09
CA TYR A 69 2.29 4.07 13.05
C TYR A 69 2.67 5.48 13.50
N CYS A 70 1.72 6.41 13.52
CA CYS A 70 1.90 7.77 14.02
C CYS A 70 0.64 8.27 14.73
N PRO A 71 0.22 7.63 15.85
CA PRO A 71 -0.91 8.09 16.64
C PRO A 71 -0.76 9.57 16.99
N GLY A 72 -1.83 10.34 16.75
CA GLY A 72 -1.84 11.79 16.93
C GLY A 72 -0.95 12.56 15.96
N TRP A 73 -0.75 12.04 14.74
CA TRP A 73 -0.13 12.72 13.58
C TRP A 73 -0.63 14.14 13.29
N GLU A 74 -1.81 14.54 13.79
CA GLU A 74 -2.32 15.91 13.70
C GLU A 74 -1.66 16.88 14.70
N ASP A 75 -1.02 16.36 15.76
CA ASP A 75 -0.33 17.10 16.80
C ASP A 75 1.19 16.92 16.69
N PRO A 76 1.94 17.94 16.23
CA PRO A 76 3.40 17.89 16.14
C PRO A 76 4.12 17.69 17.48
N GLN A 77 3.42 17.79 18.62
CA GLN A 77 3.98 17.52 19.95
C GLN A 77 3.85 16.06 20.38
N ASN A 78 3.18 15.22 19.60
CA ASN A 78 3.03 13.81 19.93
C ASN A 78 4.35 13.05 19.68
N SER A 79 4.88 12.43 20.73
CA SER A 79 6.12 11.64 20.70
C SER A 79 5.92 10.20 20.21
N GLU A 80 4.68 9.74 20.10
CA GLU A 80 4.35 8.36 19.71
C GLU A 80 4.33 8.19 18.18
N CYS A 81 4.96 9.10 17.44
CA CYS A 81 5.04 9.01 15.98
C CYS A 81 6.30 8.24 15.55
N HIS A 82 6.12 6.98 15.17
CA HIS A 82 7.22 6.09 14.79
C HIS A 82 7.62 6.25 13.31
N ILE A 83 6.64 6.48 12.43
CA ILE A 83 6.87 6.77 11.01
C ILE A 83 6.16 8.08 10.64
N ASP A 84 6.91 9.15 10.40
CA ASP A 84 6.35 10.48 10.08
C ASP A 84 5.66 10.50 8.70
N PRO A 85 4.33 10.72 8.62
CA PRO A 85 3.59 10.75 7.37
C PRO A 85 3.87 11.98 6.49
N PHE A 86 4.55 13.01 7.00
CA PHE A 86 4.80 14.26 6.26
C PHE A 86 6.25 14.39 5.75
N GLY A 87 7.12 13.45 6.10
CA GLY A 87 8.52 13.40 5.72
C GLY A 87 8.87 12.21 4.83
N SER A 88 10.01 11.56 5.11
CA SER A 88 10.44 10.35 4.40
C SER A 88 9.51 9.15 4.61
N GLY A 89 8.69 9.17 5.66
CA GLY A 89 7.66 8.17 5.92
C GLY A 89 6.40 8.34 5.07
N ALA A 90 6.22 9.44 4.33
CA ALA A 90 5.08 9.57 3.42
C ALA A 90 5.01 8.42 2.39
N ARG A 91 6.17 7.95 1.92
CA ARG A 91 6.27 6.82 0.99
C ARG A 91 5.70 5.53 1.57
N PHE A 92 5.85 5.29 2.87
CA PHE A 92 5.32 4.13 3.57
C PHE A 92 3.78 4.11 3.56
N TYR A 93 3.16 5.25 3.84
CA TYR A 93 1.70 5.35 3.87
C TYR A 93 1.09 5.34 2.47
N ASN A 94 1.77 5.95 1.51
CA ASN A 94 1.35 5.98 0.11
C ASN A 94 1.46 4.60 -0.53
N ASP A 95 2.48 3.83 -0.17
CA ASP A 95 2.63 2.45 -0.63
C ASP A 95 1.45 1.57 -0.19
N LEU A 96 1.03 1.69 1.06
CA LEU A 96 -0.07 0.88 1.64
C LEU A 96 -1.46 1.50 1.46
N ALA A 97 -1.59 2.60 0.72
CA ALA A 97 -2.80 3.38 0.63
C ALA A 97 -3.87 2.72 -0.26
N ASN A 98 -5.13 2.84 0.17
CA ASN A 98 -6.29 2.73 -0.71
C ASN A 98 -6.34 3.96 -1.61
N PHE A 99 -5.78 3.84 -2.81
CA PHE A 99 -5.85 4.89 -3.81
C PHE A 99 -7.15 4.79 -4.58
N THR A 100 -7.75 5.95 -4.81
CA THR A 100 -8.76 6.06 -5.86
C THR A 100 -8.09 5.95 -7.23
N ASN A 101 -8.84 5.55 -8.27
CA ASN A 101 -8.35 5.44 -9.64
C ASN A 101 -7.63 6.73 -10.11
N TYR A 102 -8.08 7.90 -9.66
CA TYR A 102 -7.39 9.17 -9.96
C TYR A 102 -6.05 9.32 -9.26
N GLU A 103 -5.95 8.92 -8.00
CA GLU A 103 -4.69 8.94 -7.27
C GLU A 103 -3.70 7.94 -7.86
N GLU A 104 -4.18 6.79 -8.32
CA GLU A 104 -3.35 5.83 -9.05
C GLU A 104 -2.86 6.37 -10.38
N TYR A 105 -3.71 7.10 -11.12
CA TYR A 105 -3.29 7.83 -12.30
C TYR A 105 -2.18 8.85 -11.98
N GLN A 106 -2.29 9.58 -10.86
CA GLN A 106 -1.28 10.56 -10.45
C GLN A 106 0.04 9.90 -10.03
N ASN A 107 -0.03 8.70 -9.44
CA ASN A 107 1.12 7.97 -8.92
C ASN A 107 1.71 6.97 -9.92
N GLY A 108 1.02 6.68 -11.03
CA GLY A 108 1.47 5.73 -12.05
C GLY A 108 1.22 4.25 -11.71
N THR A 109 0.32 3.97 -10.76
CA THR A 109 -0.08 2.62 -10.32
C THR A 109 -1.31 2.12 -11.11
N ASN A 110 -1.85 0.94 -10.80
CA ASN A 110 -2.76 0.22 -11.69
C ASN A 110 -4.15 -0.07 -11.10
N PRO A 111 -5.20 0.67 -11.50
CA PRO A 111 -6.56 0.62 -10.93
C PRO A 111 -7.39 -0.63 -11.26
N ILE A 112 -6.77 -1.62 -11.89
CA ILE A 112 -7.45 -2.83 -12.38
C ILE A 112 -6.93 -4.06 -11.67
N LEU A 113 -5.68 -4.02 -11.24
CA LEU A 113 -4.97 -5.18 -10.75
C LEU A 113 -4.74 -4.98 -9.28
N THR A 114 -5.43 -5.80 -8.50
CA THR A 114 -5.17 -6.01 -7.07
C THR A 114 -3.68 -6.22 -6.89
N ASP A 115 -3.00 -5.16 -6.47
CA ASP A 115 -1.60 -5.01 -6.11
C ASP A 115 -0.63 -6.11 -6.58
N SER A 116 -0.52 -6.27 -7.89
CA SER A 116 0.32 -7.32 -8.50
C SER A 116 1.25 -6.75 -9.56
N ASP A 117 2.47 -6.41 -9.14
CA ASP A 117 3.74 -6.21 -9.89
C ASP A 117 3.71 -5.42 -11.22
N LEU A 118 2.62 -4.76 -11.56
CA LEU A 118 2.40 -4.19 -12.90
C LEU A 118 2.07 -2.70 -12.81
N CYS A 119 3.05 -1.89 -13.23
CA CYS A 119 2.89 -0.45 -13.36
C CYS A 119 1.83 -0.08 -14.41
N ALA A 120 1.38 1.18 -14.42
CA ALA A 120 0.25 1.59 -15.26
C ALA A 120 0.44 1.33 -16.77
N ASP A 121 1.69 1.27 -17.22
CA ASP A 121 2.11 1.01 -18.60
C ASP A 121 2.21 -0.49 -18.96
N GLY A 122 1.84 -1.39 -18.04
CA GLY A 122 1.91 -2.84 -18.21
C GLY A 122 3.33 -3.40 -18.14
N SER A 123 4.32 -2.59 -17.74
CA SER A 123 5.66 -3.10 -17.43
C SER A 123 5.64 -3.85 -16.09
N TRP A 124 6.39 -4.95 -16.03
CA TRP A 124 6.79 -5.55 -14.76
C TRP A 124 7.73 -4.55 -14.10
N CYS A 125 7.36 -4.04 -12.93
CA CYS A 125 8.20 -3.08 -12.22
C CYS A 125 9.26 -3.85 -11.41
N PRO A 126 10.50 -3.99 -11.94
CA PRO A 126 11.54 -4.84 -11.37
C PRO A 126 12.39 -3.97 -10.44
N ASP A 127 12.13 -4.00 -9.13
CA ASP A 127 12.95 -3.42 -8.03
C ASP A 127 12.32 -2.35 -7.12
N GLY A 128 11.38 -2.77 -6.28
CA GLY A 128 11.23 -2.13 -4.97
C GLY A 128 9.80 -2.00 -4.50
N TRP A 129 9.41 -2.93 -3.61
CA TRP A 129 8.40 -2.88 -2.55
C TRP A 129 7.63 -1.56 -2.47
N SER A 130 6.84 -1.35 -3.51
CA SER A 130 5.90 -0.25 -3.72
C SER A 130 4.66 -0.89 -4.34
N ASP A 131 4.30 -2.02 -3.72
CA ASP A 131 3.42 -3.11 -4.13
C ASP A 131 2.48 -3.44 -2.97
N GLY A 132 2.10 -2.37 -2.24
CA GLY A 132 1.06 -2.24 -1.23
C GLY A 132 0.89 -3.45 -0.32
N SER A 133 -0.34 -3.69 0.14
CA SER A 133 -0.56 -4.49 1.36
C SER A 133 -0.22 -5.97 1.16
N GLU A 134 -0.37 -6.49 -0.04
CA GLU A 134 -0.27 -7.90 -0.40
C GLU A 134 1.15 -8.43 -0.34
N VAL A 135 2.12 -7.63 -0.77
CA VAL A 135 3.55 -7.97 -0.71
C VAL A 135 4.18 -7.40 0.55
N TYR A 136 3.72 -6.24 1.00
CA TYR A 136 4.23 -5.64 2.22
C TYR A 136 4.15 -6.59 3.41
N HIS A 137 3.04 -7.31 3.60
CA HIS A 137 2.85 -8.24 4.73
C HIS A 137 3.39 -9.66 4.49
N GLN A 138 4.09 -9.94 3.38
CA GLN A 138 4.76 -11.22 3.18
C GLN A 138 5.97 -11.35 4.11
N ASP A 139 6.45 -12.58 4.28
CA ASP A 139 7.62 -12.94 5.09
C ASP A 139 8.46 -13.88 4.22
N GLN A 140 9.31 -13.29 3.36
CA GLN A 140 10.00 -14.00 2.27
C GLN A 140 11.06 -14.99 2.77
N ASP A 141 11.70 -14.71 3.90
CA ASP A 141 12.71 -15.58 4.48
C ASP A 141 12.24 -16.35 5.72
N GLY A 142 11.02 -16.08 6.20
CA GLY A 142 10.37 -16.83 7.26
C GLY A 142 10.86 -16.45 8.66
N ASP A 143 11.41 -15.26 8.84
CA ASP A 143 11.94 -14.79 10.10
C ASP A 143 10.89 -14.11 10.99
N GLY A 144 9.71 -13.86 10.44
CA GLY A 144 8.57 -13.25 11.11
C GLY A 144 8.55 -11.71 11.06
N MET A 145 9.34 -11.08 10.21
CA MET A 145 9.20 -9.71 9.78
C MET A 145 8.42 -9.61 8.47
N TRP A 146 7.90 -8.42 8.20
CA TRP A 146 7.17 -8.13 6.98
C TRP A 146 8.11 -7.58 5.93
N SER A 147 8.12 -8.20 4.76
CA SER A 147 9.14 -7.94 3.75
C SER A 147 9.10 -6.53 3.15
N GLY A 148 7.92 -5.90 3.06
CA GLY A 148 7.86 -4.47 2.72
C GLY A 148 8.33 -3.55 3.85
N TRP A 149 8.15 -3.95 5.11
CA TRP A 149 8.68 -3.21 6.26
C TRP A 149 10.21 -3.30 6.29
N GLU A 150 10.75 -4.49 6.03
CA GLU A 150 12.18 -4.73 5.93
C GLU A 150 12.80 -3.81 4.87
N TYR A 151 12.23 -3.83 3.65
CA TYR A 151 12.71 -2.97 2.59
C TYR A 151 12.58 -1.48 2.92
N PHE A 152 11.46 -1.05 3.53
CA PHE A 152 11.28 0.36 3.90
C PHE A 152 12.39 0.86 4.83
N PHE A 153 12.87 0.00 5.74
CA PHE A 153 13.96 0.28 6.67
C PHE A 153 15.34 -0.19 6.16
N ASP A 154 15.51 -0.42 4.86
CA ASP A 154 16.79 -0.84 4.25
C ASP A 154 17.36 -2.15 4.85
N PHE A 155 16.48 -3.07 5.27
CA PHE A 155 16.79 -4.46 5.59
C PHE A 155 16.70 -5.35 4.33
N ASP A 156 17.17 -6.59 4.40
CA ASP A 156 17.14 -7.51 3.27
C ASP A 156 16.04 -8.57 3.50
N PRO A 157 14.91 -8.49 2.78
CA PRO A 157 13.78 -9.42 2.97
C PRO A 157 14.10 -10.90 2.70
N TYR A 158 15.31 -11.21 2.25
CA TYR A 158 15.79 -12.56 2.02
C TYR A 158 16.88 -12.99 3.03
N ASP A 159 17.17 -12.18 4.06
CA ASP A 159 18.16 -12.44 5.11
C ASP A 159 17.55 -12.44 6.51
N ALA A 160 17.02 -13.61 6.89
CA ALA A 160 16.40 -13.88 8.19
C ALA A 160 17.25 -13.58 9.44
N SER A 161 18.52 -13.21 9.27
CA SER A 161 19.41 -12.85 10.37
C SER A 161 19.21 -11.42 10.86
N ASP A 162 18.65 -10.52 10.05
CA ASP A 162 18.42 -9.14 10.45
C ASP A 162 17.26 -9.00 11.46
N ALA A 163 16.28 -9.91 11.50
CA ALA A 163 15.27 -9.97 12.56
C ALA A 163 15.85 -9.94 13.98
N ALA A 164 17.02 -10.56 14.17
CA ALA A 164 17.66 -10.71 15.48
C ALA A 164 18.61 -9.56 15.84
N ILE A 165 18.73 -8.55 14.96
CA ILE A 165 19.62 -7.40 15.15
C ILE A 165 18.84 -6.27 15.83
N ASP A 166 19.47 -5.64 16.82
CA ASP A 166 19.06 -4.34 17.37
C ASP A 166 19.81 -3.26 16.57
N SER A 167 19.12 -2.65 15.62
CA SER A 167 19.75 -1.83 14.58
C SER A 167 20.05 -0.40 15.01
N ASP A 168 19.31 0.13 15.98
CA ASP A 168 19.49 1.49 16.49
C ASP A 168 20.05 1.56 17.92
N GLY A 169 20.12 0.42 18.61
CA GLY A 169 20.78 0.26 19.90
C GLY A 169 19.92 0.63 21.09
N ASP A 170 18.59 0.62 20.95
CA ASP A 170 17.65 0.92 22.03
C ASP A 170 17.33 -0.28 22.94
N GLY A 171 17.80 -1.48 22.55
CA GLY A 171 17.62 -2.74 23.26
C GLY A 171 16.49 -3.63 22.74
N TYR A 172 15.81 -3.24 21.66
CA TYR A 172 14.81 -4.02 20.96
C TYR A 172 15.36 -4.50 19.61
N ILE A 173 15.06 -5.75 19.25
CA ILE A 173 15.48 -6.29 17.94
C ILE A 173 14.46 -5.91 16.86
N ASN A 174 14.89 -5.81 15.61
CA ASN A 174 14.09 -5.44 14.45
C ASN A 174 12.75 -6.20 14.39
N LYS A 175 12.77 -7.52 14.64
CA LYS A 175 11.54 -8.34 14.68
C LYS A 175 10.53 -7.87 15.73
N CYS A 176 11.01 -7.42 16.89
CA CYS A 176 10.10 -6.92 17.90
C CYS A 176 9.50 -5.57 17.49
N GLU A 177 10.30 -4.71 16.91
CA GLU A 177 9.88 -3.41 16.45
C GLU A 177 8.89 -3.50 15.28
N ASN A 178 9.11 -4.41 14.34
CA ASN A 178 8.16 -4.75 13.28
C ASN A 178 6.80 -5.15 13.87
N LYS A 179 6.80 -6.05 14.87
CA LYS A 179 5.58 -6.52 15.54
C LYS A 179 4.81 -5.40 16.25
N TRP A 180 5.51 -4.41 16.81
CA TRP A 180 4.91 -3.32 17.58
C TRP A 180 4.84 -2.00 16.83
N ASN A 181 5.12 -2.00 15.52
CA ASN A 181 5.01 -0.83 14.64
C ASN A 181 5.93 0.33 15.04
N THR A 182 7.09 0.03 15.62
CA THR A 182 8.10 1.04 15.98
C THR A 182 9.17 1.16 14.90
N ASN A 183 10.17 2.03 15.11
CA ASN A 183 11.11 2.42 14.06
C ASN A 183 12.52 1.94 14.40
N PRO A 184 13.01 0.89 13.71
CA PRO A 184 14.27 0.19 14.02
C PRO A 184 15.52 0.96 13.65
N LYS A 185 15.36 2.21 13.22
CA LYS A 185 16.45 3.12 12.87
C LYS A 185 16.45 4.36 13.76
N ASP A 186 15.54 4.44 14.74
CA ASP A 186 15.41 5.57 15.64
C ASP A 186 15.39 5.10 17.11
N PRO A 187 16.48 5.29 17.87
CA PRO A 187 16.57 4.78 19.24
C PRO A 187 15.64 5.47 20.25
N LEU A 188 14.83 6.44 19.81
CA LEU A 188 13.75 7.06 20.58
C LEU A 188 12.38 6.43 20.29
N SER A 189 12.29 5.50 19.35
CA SER A 189 11.08 4.89 18.85
C SER A 189 11.03 3.41 19.22
N PHE A 190 10.60 3.13 20.44
CA PHE A 190 10.61 1.78 21.02
C PHE A 190 9.21 1.32 21.45
N PRO A 191 8.98 -0.01 21.55
CA PRO A 191 7.74 -0.57 22.06
C PRO A 191 7.36 -0.04 23.46
N SER A 192 6.06 0.17 23.67
CA SER A 192 5.48 0.66 24.91
C SER A 192 5.56 -0.35 26.06
N GLN A 193 5.46 0.13 27.31
CA GLN A 193 5.45 -0.75 28.50
C GLN A 193 4.27 -1.73 28.48
N GLY A 194 4.56 -3.00 28.18
CA GLY A 194 3.57 -4.08 28.09
C GLY A 194 3.64 -4.86 26.77
N GLU A 195 4.37 -4.34 25.79
CA GLU A 195 4.60 -4.96 24.49
C GLU A 195 5.77 -5.94 24.59
N LEU A 196 5.44 -7.22 24.71
CA LEU A 196 6.43 -8.27 24.92
C LEU A 196 7.11 -8.68 23.62
N CYS A 197 8.45 -8.59 23.63
CA CYS A 197 9.33 -9.18 22.64
C CYS A 197 9.65 -10.62 23.03
N ASP A 198 8.90 -11.57 22.49
CA ASP A 198 9.21 -12.97 22.68
C ASP A 198 10.31 -13.36 21.69
N ASN A 199 11.57 -13.37 22.14
CA ASN A 199 12.72 -13.82 21.33
C ASN A 199 12.73 -15.34 21.03
N TYR A 200 11.61 -16.04 21.28
CA TYR A 200 11.48 -17.49 21.19
C TYR A 200 10.13 -17.87 20.56
N GLY A 201 10.04 -17.79 19.24
CA GLY A 201 8.96 -18.36 18.44
C GLY A 201 9.58 -19.19 17.33
#